data_AF-A0A536F2L9-F1
#
_entry.id   AF-A0A536F2L9-F1
#
_cell.length_a   1.000
_cell.length_b   1.000
_cell.length_c   1.000
_cell.angle_alpha   90.00
_cell.angle_beta   90.00
_cell.angle_gamma   90.00
#
_symmetry.space_group_name_H-M   'P 1'
#
loop_
_entity.id
_entity.type
_entity.pdbx_description
1 polymer ?
#
loop_
_entity_poly.entity_id
_entity_poly.type
_entity_poly.pdbx_seq_one_letter_code
_entity_poly.pdbx_strand_id
1 'polypeptide(L)'
;MARPVVVQKFGGTSLGTPARITRVARRIAASQHAGYDVVAVVSAMGDSTDRLLTLASRVAKDPTARELDLLLSTGEGVSAPLVSMALHELGVPAVSLLGFQAGIQTDRRHAKARIVGLTPARIERELAAGRVVVVAGFQGIGDEMEVTTLGRGGSDTTAVAIAVALKAHACEIFTDVRGIYTADPRFVPSARLLPRIAYPEMLELASAGARVMHPRAVEIAEAFSMELHVRSSFHAGPGTIICSEEAIMEDRNRVRGIAH
;
A
#
# COMPACT_ATOMS: atom_id res chain seq x y z
N MET A 1 4.70 -11.85 25.09
CA MET A 1 5.47 -11.88 23.84
C MET A 1 4.99 -10.74 22.97
N ALA A 2 5.89 -10.03 22.27
CA ALA A 2 5.48 -8.99 21.32
C ALA A 2 4.64 -9.61 20.20
N ARG A 3 3.56 -8.94 19.79
CA ARG A 3 2.72 -9.41 18.70
C ARG A 3 3.46 -9.21 17.37
N PRO A 4 3.37 -10.14 16.42
CA PRO A 4 3.92 -9.92 15.09
C PRO A 4 3.20 -8.76 14.41
N VAL A 5 3.97 -7.87 13.77
CA VAL A 5 3.42 -6.74 13.03
C VAL A 5 3.01 -7.19 11.63
N VAL A 6 1.82 -6.79 11.18
CA VAL A 6 1.40 -6.90 9.77
C VAL A 6 1.10 -5.52 9.23
N VAL A 7 1.61 -5.23 8.03
CA VAL A 7 1.27 -4.00 7.30
C VAL A 7 0.25 -4.32 6.23
N GLN A 8 -0.88 -3.60 6.21
CA GLN A 8 -1.98 -3.84 5.27
C GLN A 8 -2.24 -2.59 4.43
N LYS A 9 -1.97 -2.66 3.13
CA LYS A 9 -2.27 -1.57 2.20
C LYS A 9 -3.65 -1.74 1.58
N PHE A 10 -4.44 -0.68 1.55
CA PHE A 10 -5.73 -0.64 0.86
C PHE A 10 -5.74 0.40 -0.26
N GLY A 11 -5.94 -0.05 -1.50
CA GLY A 11 -6.05 0.84 -2.66
C GLY A 11 -7.36 1.64 -2.69
N GLY A 12 -7.43 2.69 -3.52
CA GLY A 12 -8.56 3.63 -3.56
C GLY A 12 -9.90 2.98 -3.90
N THR A 13 -9.92 1.96 -4.76
CA THR A 13 -11.13 1.17 -5.06
C THR A 13 -11.68 0.47 -3.80
N SER A 14 -10.81 0.11 -2.86
CA SER A 14 -11.17 -0.51 -1.58
C SER A 14 -11.78 0.49 -0.59
N LEU A 15 -11.66 1.79 -0.85
CA LEU A 15 -12.06 2.88 0.05
C LEU A 15 -13.10 3.83 -0.58
N GLY A 16 -13.52 3.57 -1.82
CA GLY A 16 -14.33 4.51 -2.61
C GLY A 16 -15.75 4.79 -2.10
N THR A 17 -16.22 4.10 -1.06
CA THR A 17 -17.53 4.39 -0.42
C THR A 17 -17.47 4.13 1.08
N PRO A 18 -18.34 4.74 1.89
CA PRO A 18 -18.43 4.47 3.33
C PRO A 18 -18.59 2.97 3.66
N ALA A 19 -19.45 2.26 2.92
CA ALA A 19 -19.64 0.82 3.11
C ALA A 19 -18.34 0.01 2.86
N ARG A 20 -17.53 0.43 1.88
CA ARG A 20 -16.21 -0.20 1.61
C ARG A 20 -15.21 0.14 2.72
N ILE A 21 -15.21 1.37 3.25
CA ILE A 21 -14.40 1.76 4.41
C ILE A 21 -14.75 0.89 5.63
N THR A 22 -16.04 0.71 5.95
CA THR A 22 -16.47 -0.18 7.03
C THR A 22 -15.99 -1.61 6.81
N ARG A 23 -16.04 -2.10 5.57
CA ARG A 23 -15.52 -3.44 5.23
C ARG A 23 -14.01 -3.55 5.45
N VAL A 24 -13.23 -2.53 5.08
CA VAL A 24 -11.79 -2.46 5.35
C VAL A 24 -11.52 -2.45 6.85
N ALA A 25 -12.23 -1.62 7.62
CA ALA A 25 -12.12 -1.57 9.08
C ALA A 25 -12.38 -2.94 9.73
N ARG A 26 -13.42 -3.67 9.30
CA ARG A 26 -13.70 -5.03 9.78
C ARG A 26 -12.57 -6.01 9.50
N ARG A 27 -11.90 -5.89 8.36
CA ARG A 27 -10.75 -6.75 7.99
C ARG A 27 -9.53 -6.44 8.86
N ILE A 28 -9.23 -5.16 9.06
CA ILE A 28 -8.17 -4.71 9.95
C ILE A 28 -8.44 -5.20 11.39
N ALA A 29 -9.67 -5.02 11.88
CA ALA A 29 -10.11 -5.51 13.18
C ALA A 29 -9.92 -7.02 13.28
N ALA A 30 -10.34 -7.82 12.29
CA ALA A 30 -10.16 -9.26 12.30
C ALA A 30 -8.67 -9.67 12.42
N SER A 31 -7.76 -8.92 11.78
CA SER A 31 -6.32 -9.16 11.87
C SER A 31 -5.78 -8.85 13.27
N GLN A 32 -6.25 -7.76 13.89
CA GLN A 32 -5.91 -7.43 15.28
C GLN A 32 -6.42 -8.49 16.27
N HIS A 33 -7.66 -8.98 16.09
CA HIS A 33 -8.24 -10.05 16.92
C HIS A 33 -7.50 -11.39 16.75
N ALA A 34 -6.90 -11.63 15.58
CA ALA A 34 -6.03 -12.78 15.34
C ALA A 34 -4.65 -12.66 16.02
N GLY A 35 -4.39 -11.57 16.76
CA GLY A 35 -3.19 -11.40 17.57
C GLY A 35 -2.05 -10.64 16.88
N TYR A 36 -2.32 -9.95 15.77
CA TYR A 36 -1.35 -9.11 15.09
C TYR A 36 -1.41 -7.66 15.58
N ASP A 37 -0.25 -7.00 15.60
CA ASP A 37 -0.19 -5.54 15.63
C ASP A 37 -0.32 -5.03 14.20
N VAL A 38 -1.30 -4.17 13.93
CA VAL A 38 -1.69 -3.82 12.56
C VAL A 38 -1.35 -2.37 12.24
N VAL A 39 -0.62 -2.18 11.13
CA VAL A 39 -0.44 -0.88 10.49
C VAL A 39 -1.15 -0.91 9.15
N ALA A 40 -2.24 -0.15 9.00
CA ALA A 40 -2.95 -0.01 7.75
C ALA A 40 -2.39 1.19 6.96
N VAL A 41 -2.07 1.01 5.68
CA VAL A 41 -1.71 2.10 4.77
C VAL A 41 -2.84 2.31 3.78
N VAL A 42 -3.33 3.53 3.64
CA VAL A 42 -4.52 3.83 2.82
C VAL A 42 -4.19 4.78 1.69
N SER A 43 -4.78 4.52 0.51
CA SER A 43 -4.81 5.45 -0.62
C SER A 43 -6.03 6.38 -0.54
N ALA A 44 -6.03 7.44 -1.34
CA ALA A 44 -7.19 8.30 -1.49
C ALA A 44 -8.46 7.54 -1.94
N MET A 45 -9.64 8.07 -1.63
CA MET A 45 -10.92 7.38 -1.87
C MET A 45 -11.31 7.36 -3.34
N GLY A 46 -11.40 6.16 -3.94
CA GLY A 46 -11.83 6.00 -5.33
C GLY A 46 -10.99 6.85 -6.28
N ASP A 47 -11.65 7.69 -7.06
CA ASP A 47 -11.00 8.56 -8.06
C ASP A 47 -10.71 9.98 -7.52
N SER A 48 -10.63 10.16 -6.20
CA SER A 48 -10.46 11.49 -5.60
C SER A 48 -9.17 12.18 -6.04
N THR A 49 -8.07 11.44 -6.22
CA THR A 49 -6.80 11.98 -6.73
C THR A 49 -6.98 12.55 -8.14
N ASP A 50 -7.69 11.84 -9.03
CA ASP A 50 -7.94 12.31 -10.40
C ASP A 50 -8.87 13.54 -10.42
N ARG A 51 -9.83 13.60 -9.50
CA ARG A 51 -10.68 14.79 -9.32
C ARG A 51 -9.88 16.01 -8.87
N LEU A 52 -8.94 15.84 -7.94
CA LEU A 52 -8.05 16.91 -7.47
C LEU A 52 -7.12 17.40 -8.59
N LEU A 53 -6.55 16.48 -9.38
CA LEU A 53 -5.76 16.83 -10.57
C LEU A 53 -6.58 17.64 -11.58
N THR A 54 -7.81 17.19 -11.86
CA THR A 54 -8.74 17.88 -12.77
C THR A 54 -9.10 19.27 -12.23
N LEU A 55 -9.25 19.42 -10.92
CA LEU A 55 -9.52 20.71 -10.29
C LEU A 55 -8.31 21.65 -10.42
N ALA A 56 -7.11 21.16 -10.14
CA ALA A 56 -5.87 21.93 -10.27
C ALA A 56 -5.69 22.46 -11.70
N SER A 57 -5.92 21.61 -12.71
CA SER A 57 -5.81 22.01 -14.12
C SER A 57 -6.84 23.05 -14.56
N ARG A 58 -7.97 23.16 -13.84
CA ARG A 58 -8.98 24.21 -14.09
C ARG A 58 -8.61 25.54 -13.44
N VAL A 59 -7.80 25.52 -12.37
CA VAL A 59 -7.33 26.71 -11.66
C VAL A 59 -6.09 27.28 -12.33
N ALA A 60 -5.14 26.42 -12.72
CA ALA A 60 -3.88 26.83 -13.33
C ALA A 60 -3.53 25.91 -14.51
N LYS A 61 -3.01 26.49 -15.59
CA LYS A 61 -2.55 25.76 -16.78
C LYS A 61 -1.31 24.91 -16.49
N ASP A 62 -0.43 25.41 -15.64
CA ASP A 62 0.81 24.76 -15.22
C ASP A 62 0.97 24.89 -13.69
N PRO A 63 0.21 24.11 -12.90
CA PRO A 63 0.30 24.15 -11.45
C PRO A 63 1.67 23.65 -11.00
N THR A 64 2.29 24.37 -10.05
CA THR A 64 3.61 24.00 -9.56
C THR A 64 3.57 22.63 -8.86
N ALA A 65 4.61 21.81 -9.07
CA ALA A 65 4.66 20.46 -8.52
C ALA A 65 4.57 20.43 -6.98
N ARG A 66 5.11 21.47 -6.31
CA ARG A 66 5.00 21.65 -4.86
C ARG A 66 3.54 21.79 -4.40
N GLU A 67 2.78 22.69 -5.02
CA GLU A 67 1.37 22.90 -4.64
C GLU A 67 0.50 21.69 -5.01
N LEU A 68 0.83 21.01 -6.11
CA LEU A 68 0.20 19.74 -6.45
C LEU A 68 0.45 18.67 -5.38
N ASP A 69 1.67 18.52 -4.88
CA ASP A 69 1.96 17.54 -3.83
C ASP A 69 1.13 17.81 -2.57
N LEU A 70 1.06 19.07 -2.15
CA LEU A 70 0.23 19.47 -1.03
C LEU A 70 -1.24 19.17 -1.29
N LEU A 71 -1.78 19.56 -2.46
CA LEU A 71 -3.16 19.31 -2.84
C LEU A 71 -3.50 17.81 -2.84
N LEU A 72 -2.68 16.98 -3.51
CA LEU A 72 -2.96 15.57 -3.67
C LEU A 72 -2.85 14.80 -2.34
N SER A 73 -1.93 15.19 -1.46
CA SER A 73 -1.77 14.58 -0.13
C SER A 73 -3.05 14.64 0.73
N THR A 74 -3.94 15.59 0.45
CA THR A 74 -5.23 15.72 1.15
C THR A 74 -6.14 14.53 0.92
N GLY A 75 -6.01 13.83 -0.23
CA GLY A 75 -6.83 12.66 -0.56
C GLY A 75 -6.63 11.52 0.45
N GLU A 76 -5.39 11.10 0.66
CA GLU A 76 -5.04 10.11 1.68
C GLU A 76 -5.31 10.64 3.09
N GLY A 77 -5.10 11.95 3.31
CA GLY A 77 -5.42 12.65 4.56
C GLY A 77 -6.90 12.61 4.95
N VAL A 78 -7.81 12.45 3.99
CA VAL A 78 -9.25 12.20 4.25
C VAL A 78 -9.52 10.72 4.55
N SER A 79 -8.91 9.81 3.78
CA SER A 79 -9.18 8.37 3.91
C SER A 79 -8.72 7.77 5.25
N ALA A 80 -7.55 8.20 5.76
CA ALA A 80 -6.97 7.67 6.99
C ALA A 80 -7.84 7.90 8.24
N PRO A 81 -8.31 9.14 8.53
CA PRO A 81 -9.20 9.36 9.66
C PRO A 81 -10.55 8.66 9.49
N LEU A 82 -11.11 8.56 8.27
CA LEU A 82 -12.37 7.83 8.07
C LEU A 82 -12.25 6.33 8.40
N VAL A 83 -11.15 5.69 8.03
CA VAL A 83 -10.87 4.30 8.43
C VAL A 83 -10.66 4.20 9.94
N SER A 84 -9.95 5.16 10.56
CA SER A 84 -9.79 5.19 12.02
C SER A 84 -11.13 5.35 12.77
N MET A 85 -12.02 6.21 12.29
CA MET A 85 -13.37 6.38 12.86
C MET A 85 -14.19 5.09 12.72
N ALA A 86 -14.12 4.43 11.56
CA ALA A 86 -14.79 3.15 11.36
C ALA A 86 -14.23 2.03 12.25
N LEU A 87 -12.94 2.07 12.61
CA LEU A 87 -12.36 1.17 13.60
C LEU A 87 -12.86 1.47 15.02
N HIS A 88 -12.95 2.75 15.40
CA HIS A 88 -13.52 3.15 16.69
C HIS A 88 -14.97 2.70 16.84
N GLU A 89 -15.78 2.82 15.79
CA GLU A 89 -17.16 2.32 15.76
C GLU A 89 -17.24 0.80 16.00
N LEU A 90 -16.20 0.05 15.61
CA LEU A 90 -16.08 -1.39 15.86
C LEU A 90 -15.46 -1.70 17.24
N GLY A 91 -15.24 -0.70 18.09
CA GLY A 91 -14.60 -0.85 19.40
C GLY A 91 -13.09 -1.11 19.33
N VAL A 92 -12.46 -0.89 18.18
CA VAL A 92 -11.02 -1.08 17.97
C VAL A 92 -10.29 0.25 18.15
N PRO A 93 -9.42 0.40 19.17
CA PRO A 93 -8.60 1.59 19.32
C PRO A 93 -7.70 1.80 18.11
N ALA A 94 -7.79 2.96 17.48
CA ALA A 94 -7.03 3.30 16.28
C ALA A 94 -6.54 4.75 16.30
N VAL A 95 -5.51 5.04 15.52
CA VAL A 95 -5.01 6.40 15.29
C VAL A 95 -4.58 6.57 13.83
N SER A 96 -5.04 7.64 13.19
CA SER A 96 -4.58 8.00 11.85
C SER A 96 -3.34 8.90 11.91
N LEU A 97 -2.37 8.66 11.02
CA LEU A 97 -1.15 9.44 10.88
C LEU A 97 -0.97 9.87 9.42
N LEU A 98 -0.57 11.12 9.21
CA LEU A 98 -0.02 11.56 7.92
C LEU A 98 1.38 10.97 7.71
N GLY A 99 1.87 10.97 6.47
CA GLY A 99 3.17 10.34 6.14
C GLY A 99 4.34 10.90 6.97
N PHE A 100 4.37 12.20 7.20
CA PHE A 100 5.39 12.83 8.06
C PHE A 100 5.26 12.44 9.54
N GLN A 101 4.04 12.26 10.05
CA GLN A 101 3.80 11.80 11.42
C GLN A 101 4.17 10.33 11.60
N ALA A 102 4.09 9.54 10.52
CA ALA A 102 4.58 8.16 10.44
C ALA A 102 6.12 8.09 10.27
N GLY A 103 6.81 9.22 10.11
CA GLY A 103 8.26 9.32 10.03
C GLY A 103 8.84 9.14 8.62
N ILE A 104 8.03 9.27 7.56
CA ILE A 104 8.46 9.11 6.17
C ILE A 104 9.19 10.39 5.70
N GLN A 105 10.49 10.26 5.45
CA GLN A 105 11.34 11.33 4.92
C GLN A 105 11.65 11.10 3.45
N THR A 106 11.62 12.16 2.66
CA THR A 106 11.79 12.09 1.20
C THR A 106 12.79 13.11 0.68
N ASP A 107 13.29 12.91 -0.55
CA ASP A 107 13.97 13.99 -1.29
C ASP A 107 12.97 15.05 -1.81
N ARG A 108 13.49 16.14 -2.37
CA ARG A 108 12.70 17.31 -2.83
C ARG A 108 12.08 17.15 -4.23
N ARG A 109 12.10 15.95 -4.81
CA ARG A 109 11.62 15.73 -6.18
C ARG A 109 10.10 15.60 -6.22
N HIS A 110 9.40 16.72 -6.08
CA HIS A 110 7.93 16.76 -6.08
C HIS A 110 7.29 15.94 -7.21
N ALA A 111 6.10 15.38 -6.94
CA ALA A 111 5.35 14.42 -7.76
C ALA A 111 6.00 13.04 -7.99
N LYS A 112 7.27 12.84 -7.63
CA LYS A 112 8.02 11.60 -7.82
C LYS A 112 9.13 11.42 -6.78
N ALA A 113 8.86 11.88 -5.57
CA ALA A 113 9.85 11.95 -4.52
C ALA A 113 10.28 10.54 -4.12
N ARG A 114 11.51 10.42 -3.61
CA ARG A 114 12.00 9.14 -3.09
C ARG A 114 12.10 9.15 -1.58
N ILE A 115 11.67 8.06 -0.94
CA ILE A 115 11.91 7.83 0.48
C ILE A 115 13.44 7.73 0.67
N VAL A 116 13.99 8.63 1.49
CA VAL A 116 15.42 8.66 1.85
C VAL A 116 15.66 8.24 3.30
N GLY A 117 14.60 8.22 4.11
CA GLY A 117 14.64 7.80 5.50
C GLY A 117 13.24 7.45 6.02
N LEU A 118 13.19 6.58 7.01
CA LEU A 118 11.94 6.23 7.69
C LEU A 118 12.22 5.95 9.18
N THR A 119 11.68 6.80 10.05
CA THR A 119 11.83 6.67 11.51
C THR A 119 10.46 6.38 12.13
N PRO A 120 10.08 5.10 12.33
CA PRO A 120 8.71 4.72 12.68
C PRO A 120 8.38 4.89 14.17
N ALA A 121 9.11 5.72 14.92
CA ALA A 121 8.99 5.85 16.37
C ALA A 121 7.56 6.21 16.84
N ARG A 122 6.83 7.01 16.04
CA ARG A 122 5.41 7.28 16.35
C ARG A 122 4.57 6.01 16.18
N ILE A 123 4.78 5.25 15.12
CA ILE A 123 4.04 4.01 14.85
C ILE A 123 4.27 3.01 15.98
N GLU A 124 5.53 2.75 16.34
CA GLU A 124 5.91 1.81 17.39
C GLU A 124 5.26 2.15 18.73
N ARG A 125 5.25 3.43 19.12
CA ARG A 125 4.59 3.89 20.35
C ARG A 125 3.08 3.62 20.34
N GLU A 126 2.42 3.79 19.22
CA GLU A 126 0.98 3.57 19.12
C GLU A 126 0.62 2.09 19.11
N LEU A 127 1.41 1.26 18.43
CA LEU A 127 1.29 -0.20 18.49
C LEU A 127 1.49 -0.71 19.92
N ALA A 128 2.51 -0.22 20.63
CA ALA A 128 2.75 -0.56 22.04
C ALA A 128 1.60 -0.14 22.96
N ALA A 129 0.83 0.88 22.59
CA ALA A 129 -0.40 1.29 23.29
C ALA A 129 -1.63 0.45 22.88
N GLY A 130 -1.44 -0.61 22.09
CA GLY A 130 -2.51 -1.52 21.65
C GLY A 130 -3.41 -0.93 20.55
N ARG A 131 -2.98 0.15 19.87
CA ARG A 131 -3.77 0.81 18.84
C ARG A 131 -3.40 0.30 17.45
N VAL A 132 -4.41 0.19 16.57
CA VAL A 132 -4.18 0.10 15.13
C VAL A 132 -3.67 1.45 14.62
N VAL A 133 -2.63 1.44 13.80
CA VAL A 133 -2.12 2.66 13.17
C VAL A 133 -2.59 2.73 11.72
N VAL A 134 -3.23 3.82 11.32
CA VAL A 134 -3.71 4.05 9.94
C VAL A 134 -2.90 5.17 9.30
N VAL A 135 -1.99 4.83 8.39
CA VAL A 135 -1.09 5.79 7.74
C VAL A 135 -1.66 6.23 6.39
N ALA A 136 -1.73 7.55 6.18
CA ALA A 136 -1.96 8.13 4.87
C ALA A 136 -0.75 7.83 3.97
N GLY A 137 -0.93 6.97 2.96
CA GLY A 137 0.13 6.57 2.05
C GLY A 137 0.51 7.66 1.06
N PHE A 138 1.36 7.33 0.08
CA PHE A 138 1.70 8.18 -1.08
C PHE A 138 2.47 9.47 -0.78
N GLN A 139 2.48 9.94 0.46
CA GLN A 139 3.07 11.20 0.89
C GLN A 139 4.25 11.00 1.85
N GLY A 140 5.12 12.00 1.89
CA GLY A 140 6.21 12.12 2.86
C GLY A 140 6.53 13.58 3.16
N ILE A 141 7.62 13.79 3.88
CA ILE A 141 8.15 15.13 4.16
C ILE A 141 9.55 15.28 3.59
N GLY A 142 9.74 16.31 2.78
CA GLY A 142 11.05 16.76 2.33
C GLY A 142 11.73 17.66 3.35
N ASP A 143 12.80 18.32 2.92
CA ASP A 143 13.43 19.39 3.68
C ASP A 143 12.43 20.53 3.95
N GLU A 144 12.70 21.34 4.98
CA GLU A 144 11.87 22.50 5.36
C GLU A 144 10.40 22.17 5.69
N MET A 145 10.10 20.90 5.99
CA MET A 145 8.74 20.43 6.28
C MET A 145 7.79 20.57 5.07
N GLU A 146 8.32 20.47 3.85
CA GLU A 146 7.48 20.47 2.64
C GLU A 146 6.88 19.09 2.39
N VAL A 147 5.56 19.04 2.14
CA VAL A 147 4.88 17.82 1.74
C VAL A 147 5.35 17.42 0.35
N THR A 148 5.71 16.15 0.19
CA THR A 148 6.04 15.58 -1.11
C THR A 148 5.16 14.36 -1.40
N THR A 149 5.03 14.03 -2.68
CA THR A 149 4.37 12.80 -3.08
C THR A 149 5.30 11.86 -3.83
N LEU A 150 5.09 10.56 -3.65
CA LEU A 150 5.97 9.49 -4.13
C LEU A 150 5.70 9.10 -5.60
N GLY A 151 4.70 9.73 -6.23
CA GLY A 151 4.22 9.39 -7.57
C GLY A 151 3.36 8.14 -7.62
N ARG A 152 3.19 7.57 -8.82
CA ARG A 152 2.37 6.36 -9.02
C ARG A 152 2.87 5.21 -8.15
N GLY A 153 1.94 4.41 -7.62
CA GLY A 153 2.26 3.33 -6.67
C GLY A 153 2.82 3.80 -5.33
N GLY A 154 2.68 5.09 -5.00
CA GLY A 154 3.23 5.66 -3.78
C GLY A 154 2.71 4.99 -2.51
N SER A 155 1.42 4.66 -2.43
CA SER A 155 0.88 3.95 -1.26
C SER A 155 1.43 2.53 -1.11
N ASP A 156 1.70 1.82 -2.20
CA ASP A 156 2.34 0.49 -2.14
C ASP A 156 3.77 0.64 -1.62
N THR A 157 4.51 1.63 -2.15
CA THR A 157 5.88 1.95 -1.72
C THR A 157 5.90 2.33 -0.23
N THR A 158 4.95 3.15 0.23
CA THR A 158 4.81 3.50 1.65
C THR A 158 4.61 2.25 2.51
N ALA A 159 3.73 1.34 2.10
CA ALA A 159 3.44 0.13 2.87
C ALA A 159 4.65 -0.79 2.98
N VAL A 160 5.36 -1.03 1.89
CA VAL A 160 6.57 -1.87 1.91
C VAL A 160 7.67 -1.21 2.74
N ALA A 161 7.89 0.10 2.60
CA ALA A 161 8.90 0.82 3.39
C ALA A 161 8.61 0.74 4.90
N ILE A 162 7.35 0.92 5.31
CA ILE A 162 6.94 0.78 6.72
C ILE A 162 7.13 -0.67 7.19
N ALA A 163 6.75 -1.65 6.36
CA ALA A 163 6.91 -3.06 6.71
C ALA A 163 8.37 -3.42 6.95
N VAL A 164 9.27 -2.96 6.08
CA VAL A 164 10.72 -3.15 6.22
C VAL A 164 11.24 -2.48 7.50
N ALA A 165 10.88 -1.22 7.73
CA ALA A 165 11.36 -0.47 8.89
C ALA A 165 10.90 -1.08 10.23
N LEU A 166 9.69 -1.63 10.28
CA LEU A 166 9.14 -2.31 11.45
C LEU A 166 9.54 -3.79 11.55
N LYS A 167 10.30 -4.31 10.59
CA LYS A 167 10.60 -5.76 10.46
C LYS A 167 9.31 -6.59 10.55
N ALA A 168 8.29 -6.13 9.85
CA ALA A 168 6.97 -6.74 9.87
C ALA A 168 7.03 -8.21 9.40
N HIS A 169 6.12 -9.01 9.92
CA HIS A 169 5.98 -10.41 9.52
C HIS A 169 5.58 -10.55 8.05
N ALA A 170 4.71 -9.65 7.57
CA ALA A 170 4.29 -9.61 6.17
C ALA A 170 3.77 -8.20 5.79
N CYS A 171 3.83 -7.90 4.49
CA CYS A 171 3.17 -6.74 3.89
C CYS A 171 2.03 -7.22 2.97
N GLU A 172 0.78 -7.04 3.38
CA GLU A 172 -0.39 -7.39 2.59
C GLU A 172 -0.82 -6.21 1.71
N ILE A 173 -0.94 -6.44 0.41
CA ILE A 173 -1.44 -5.46 -0.56
C ILE A 173 -2.84 -5.85 -0.99
N PHE A 174 -3.84 -5.15 -0.46
CA PHE A 174 -5.24 -5.35 -0.80
C PHE A 174 -5.66 -4.47 -1.98
N THR A 175 -6.09 -5.14 -3.05
CA THR A 175 -6.47 -4.54 -4.32
C THR A 175 -7.80 -5.11 -4.84
N ASP A 176 -8.22 -4.72 -6.04
CA ASP A 176 -9.46 -5.18 -6.69
C ASP A 176 -9.35 -6.56 -7.35
N VAL A 177 -8.13 -6.97 -7.73
CA VAL A 177 -7.85 -8.33 -8.23
C VAL A 177 -7.65 -9.34 -7.11
N ARG A 178 -7.82 -10.64 -7.43
CA ARG A 178 -7.63 -11.75 -6.47
C ARG A 178 -6.18 -12.03 -6.10
N GLY A 179 -5.25 -11.57 -6.92
CA GLY A 179 -3.81 -11.80 -6.86
C GLY A 179 -3.26 -11.67 -8.27
N ILE A 180 -2.11 -12.29 -8.52
CA ILE A 180 -1.41 -12.25 -9.80
C ILE A 180 -1.76 -13.52 -10.58
N TYR A 181 -2.11 -13.36 -11.85
CA TYR A 181 -2.50 -14.46 -12.73
C TYR A 181 -1.40 -14.75 -13.76
N THR A 182 -1.42 -15.95 -14.34
CA THR A 182 -0.52 -16.36 -15.44
C THR A 182 -0.66 -15.48 -16.70
N ALA A 183 -1.81 -14.83 -16.87
CA ALA A 183 -2.09 -13.83 -17.91
C ALA A 183 -3.26 -12.96 -17.42
N ASP A 184 -3.56 -11.84 -18.09
CA ASP A 184 -4.73 -11.04 -17.73
C ASP A 184 -6.03 -11.83 -17.99
N PRO A 185 -6.81 -12.17 -16.95
CA PRO A 185 -8.00 -13.00 -17.09
C PRO A 185 -9.13 -12.33 -17.89
N ARG A 186 -9.05 -11.02 -18.14
CA ARG A 186 -10.00 -10.30 -19.01
C ARG A 186 -9.81 -10.64 -20.48
N PHE A 187 -8.58 -11.01 -20.87
CA PHE A 187 -8.24 -11.39 -22.24
C PHE A 187 -8.06 -12.90 -22.39
N VAL A 188 -7.56 -13.57 -21.36
CA VAL A 188 -7.30 -15.02 -21.36
C VAL A 188 -8.13 -15.68 -20.26
N PRO A 189 -9.36 -16.16 -20.54
CA PRO A 189 -10.25 -16.74 -19.53
C PRO A 189 -9.68 -17.96 -18.79
N SER A 190 -8.72 -18.67 -19.40
CA SER A 190 -8.03 -19.82 -18.81
C SER A 190 -6.85 -19.43 -17.91
N ALA A 191 -6.60 -18.13 -17.68
CA ALA A 191 -5.55 -17.67 -16.80
C ALA A 191 -5.75 -18.18 -15.36
N ARG A 192 -4.67 -18.64 -14.75
CA ARG A 192 -4.70 -19.24 -13.40
C ARG A 192 -4.07 -18.29 -12.39
N LEU A 193 -4.61 -18.27 -11.18
CA LEU A 193 -4.01 -17.54 -10.07
C LEU A 193 -2.69 -18.20 -9.67
N LEU A 194 -1.62 -17.42 -9.60
CA LEU A 194 -0.32 -17.88 -9.12
C LEU A 194 -0.32 -17.86 -7.59
N PRO A 195 0.01 -18.97 -6.90
CA PRO A 195 0.11 -18.97 -5.44
C PRO A 195 1.36 -18.23 -4.96
N ARG A 196 2.48 -18.36 -5.69
CA ARG A 196 3.76 -17.68 -5.42
C ARG A 196 4.39 -17.21 -6.73
N ILE A 197 5.12 -16.10 -6.68
CA ILE A 197 5.91 -15.54 -7.79
C ILE A 197 7.19 -14.92 -7.23
N ALA A 198 8.32 -15.03 -7.93
CA ALA A 198 9.57 -14.46 -7.47
C ALA A 198 9.58 -12.92 -7.65
N TYR A 199 10.41 -12.21 -6.87
CA TYR A 199 10.59 -10.76 -7.08
C TYR A 199 11.00 -10.40 -8.52
N PRO A 200 12.00 -11.06 -9.14
CA PRO A 200 12.41 -10.74 -10.52
C PRO A 200 11.28 -11.01 -11.53
N GLU A 201 10.57 -12.13 -11.38
CA GLU A 201 9.42 -12.47 -12.23
C GLU A 201 8.32 -11.41 -12.15
N MET A 202 8.03 -10.92 -10.94
CA MET A 202 7.04 -9.87 -10.74
C MET A 202 7.51 -8.53 -11.32
N LEU A 203 8.80 -8.18 -11.19
CA LEU A 203 9.36 -6.97 -11.79
C LEU A 203 9.25 -6.99 -13.32
N GLU A 204 9.55 -8.11 -13.95
CA GLU A 204 9.39 -8.30 -15.39
C GLU A 204 7.91 -8.15 -15.81
N LEU A 205 6.99 -8.82 -15.10
CA LEU A 205 5.55 -8.68 -15.38
C LEU A 205 5.07 -7.23 -15.24
N ALA A 206 5.48 -6.55 -14.17
CA ALA A 206 5.08 -5.16 -13.93
C ALA A 206 5.65 -4.22 -15.01
N SER A 207 6.90 -4.42 -15.41
CA SER A 207 7.56 -3.66 -16.47
C SER A 207 6.93 -3.90 -17.84
N ALA A 208 6.45 -5.12 -18.08
CA ALA A 208 5.72 -5.49 -19.29
C ALA A 208 4.23 -5.09 -19.28
N GLY A 209 3.77 -4.35 -18.27
CA GLY A 209 2.44 -3.72 -18.26
C GLY A 209 1.43 -4.28 -17.26
N ALA A 210 1.78 -5.33 -16.50
CA ALA A 210 0.89 -5.86 -15.46
C ALA A 210 0.71 -4.84 -14.32
N ARG A 211 -0.48 -4.24 -14.23
CA ARG A 211 -0.77 -3.14 -13.28
C ARG A 211 -1.12 -3.58 -11.86
N VAL A 212 -0.76 -4.80 -11.46
CA VAL A 212 -1.16 -5.36 -10.16
C VAL A 212 -0.33 -4.79 -9.01
N MET A 213 0.97 -4.61 -9.23
CA MET A 213 1.94 -4.11 -8.25
C MET A 213 2.86 -3.10 -8.90
N HIS A 214 3.20 -2.05 -8.18
CA HIS A 214 4.14 -1.06 -8.69
C HIS A 214 5.59 -1.57 -8.56
N PRO A 215 6.44 -1.49 -9.62
CA PRO A 215 7.80 -2.04 -9.61
C PRO A 215 8.63 -1.59 -8.41
N ARG A 216 8.57 -0.29 -8.10
CA ARG A 216 9.27 0.29 -6.96
C ARG A 216 8.98 -0.37 -5.61
N ALA A 217 7.75 -0.83 -5.38
CA ALA A 217 7.40 -1.52 -4.15
C ALA A 217 8.02 -2.92 -4.10
N VAL A 218 8.08 -3.59 -5.26
CA VAL A 218 8.72 -4.91 -5.42
C VAL A 218 10.24 -4.81 -5.28
N GLU A 219 10.88 -3.76 -5.84
CA GLU A 219 12.33 -3.50 -5.68
C GLU A 219 12.71 -3.33 -4.20
N ILE A 220 11.92 -2.57 -3.43
CA ILE A 220 12.16 -2.42 -1.99
C ILE A 220 11.95 -3.75 -1.28
N ALA A 221 10.90 -4.49 -1.64
CA ALA A 221 10.63 -5.79 -1.03
C ALA A 221 11.77 -6.79 -1.27
N GLU A 222 12.29 -6.86 -2.49
CA GLU A 222 13.44 -7.68 -2.87
C GLU A 222 14.69 -7.29 -2.08
N ALA A 223 15.04 -6.00 -2.09
CA ALA A 223 16.25 -5.50 -1.43
C ALA A 223 16.31 -5.80 0.07
N PHE A 224 15.16 -5.97 0.72
CA PHE A 224 15.04 -6.25 2.15
C PHE A 224 14.41 -7.61 2.47
N SER A 225 14.22 -8.48 1.47
CA SER A 225 13.59 -9.80 1.62
C SER A 225 12.23 -9.76 2.35
N MET A 226 11.40 -8.74 2.07
CA MET A 226 10.06 -8.57 2.65
C MET A 226 9.02 -9.27 1.78
N GLU A 227 8.42 -10.34 2.29
CA GLU A 227 7.34 -11.04 1.57
C GLU A 227 6.10 -10.13 1.40
N LEU A 228 5.57 -10.09 0.16
CA LEU A 228 4.38 -9.32 -0.18
C LEU A 228 3.20 -10.24 -0.46
N HIS A 229 2.05 -10.00 0.15
CA HIS A 229 0.84 -10.78 -0.08
C HIS A 229 -0.17 -9.97 -0.87
N VAL A 230 -0.29 -10.22 -2.17
CA VAL A 230 -1.26 -9.55 -3.03
C VAL A 230 -2.62 -10.25 -2.93
N ARG A 231 -3.62 -9.55 -2.41
CA ARG A 231 -4.94 -10.11 -2.07
C ARG A 231 -6.08 -9.21 -2.54
N SER A 232 -7.29 -9.77 -2.66
CA SER A 232 -8.48 -8.97 -2.95
C SER A 232 -9.08 -8.36 -1.68
N SER A 233 -9.46 -7.08 -1.76
CA SER A 233 -10.36 -6.46 -0.78
C SER A 233 -11.77 -7.06 -0.82
N PHE A 234 -12.21 -7.53 -2.00
CA PHE A 234 -13.58 -7.93 -2.29
C PHE A 234 -13.84 -9.43 -2.17
N HIS A 235 -12.79 -10.25 -2.21
CA HIS A 235 -12.90 -11.71 -2.12
C HIS A 235 -11.99 -12.24 -1.00
N ALA A 236 -12.49 -13.24 -0.27
CA ALA A 236 -11.63 -14.03 0.61
C ALA A 236 -10.80 -14.99 -0.26
N GLY A 237 -9.53 -15.17 0.11
CA GLY A 237 -8.62 -16.05 -0.60
C GLY A 237 -7.16 -15.82 -0.17
N PRO A 238 -6.28 -16.79 -0.44
CA PRO A 238 -4.86 -16.67 -0.10
C PRO A 238 -4.17 -15.59 -0.94
N GLY A 239 -4.62 -15.35 -2.17
CA GLY A 239 -3.98 -14.41 -3.09
C GLY A 239 -2.69 -14.97 -3.67
N THR A 240 -1.72 -14.09 -3.90
CA THR A 240 -0.38 -14.45 -4.40
C THR A 240 0.68 -13.90 -3.45
N ILE A 241 1.68 -14.72 -3.13
CA ILE A 241 2.86 -14.30 -2.37
C ILE A 241 3.98 -13.94 -3.35
N ILE A 242 4.52 -12.73 -3.25
CA ILE A 242 5.76 -12.34 -3.92
C ILE A 242 6.90 -12.55 -2.93
N CYS A 243 7.88 -13.37 -3.30
CA CYS A 243 8.96 -13.82 -2.40
C CYS A 243 10.27 -14.05 -3.16
N SER A 244 11.31 -14.52 -2.45
CA SER A 244 12.57 -14.93 -3.09
C SER A 244 12.37 -16.21 -3.92
N GLU A 245 13.28 -16.44 -4.88
CA GLU A 245 13.25 -17.65 -5.73
C GLU A 245 13.43 -18.93 -4.90
N GLU A 246 14.27 -18.90 -3.86
CA GLU A 246 14.52 -20.05 -2.99
C GLU A 246 13.26 -20.49 -2.25
N ALA A 247 12.37 -19.55 -1.91
CA ALA A 247 11.11 -19.83 -1.24
C ALA A 247 10.04 -20.46 -2.15
N ILE A 248 10.35 -20.65 -3.45
CA ILE A 248 9.46 -21.23 -4.45
C ILE A 248 9.82 -22.68 -4.78
N MET A 249 10.93 -23.22 -4.23
CA MET A 249 11.54 -24.49 -4.60
C MET A 249 10.55 -25.69 -4.60
N GLU A 250 9.99 -25.95 -5.79
CA GLU A 250 9.53 -27.23 -6.35
C GLU A 250 8.90 -27.07 -7.76
N ASP A 251 8.57 -25.85 -8.20
CA ASP A 251 7.85 -25.64 -9.45
C ASP A 251 8.79 -25.47 -10.67
N ARG A 252 8.89 -26.51 -11.50
CA ARG A 252 9.81 -26.62 -12.66
C ARG A 252 9.37 -25.82 -13.91
N ASN A 253 8.49 -24.83 -13.77
CA ASN A 253 7.99 -24.06 -14.91
C ASN A 253 8.96 -22.95 -15.30
N ARG A 254 9.51 -23.03 -16.52
CA ARG A 254 10.44 -22.01 -17.08
C ARG A 254 9.77 -20.67 -17.39
N VAL A 255 8.44 -20.65 -17.56
CA VAL A 255 7.65 -19.44 -17.81
C VAL A 255 6.38 -19.54 -16.97
N ARG A 256 6.11 -18.51 -16.15
CA ARG A 256 5.01 -18.52 -15.17
C ARG A 256 3.96 -17.44 -15.41
N GLY A 257 4.26 -16.43 -16.22
CA GLY A 257 3.32 -15.37 -16.56
C GLY A 257 3.58 -14.73 -17.92
N ILE A 258 2.53 -14.16 -18.52
CA ILE A 258 2.56 -13.38 -19.76
C ILE A 258 1.87 -12.05 -19.48
N ALA A 259 2.51 -10.94 -19.82
CA ALA A 259 1.96 -9.60 -19.75
C ALA A 259 1.63 -9.07 -21.16
N HIS A 260 0.61 -8.22 -21.25
CA HIS A 260 0.11 -7.60 -22.47
C HIS A 260 -0.18 -6.11 -22.23
#